data_AF-A0A060HM39-F1
#
_entry.id   AF-A0A060HM39-F1
#
_cell.length_a   1.000
_cell.length_b   1.000
_cell.length_c   1.000
_cell.angle_alpha   90.00
_cell.angle_beta   90.00
_cell.angle_gamma   90.00
#
_symmetry.space_group_name_H-M   'P 1'
#
loop_
_entity.id
_entity.type
_entity.pdbx_description
1 polymer ?
#
loop_
_entity_poly.entity_id
_entity_poly.type
_entity_poly.pdbx_seq_one_letter_code
_entity_poly.pdbx_strand_id
1 'polypeptide(L)'
;MVKSVHDEEKKEVIPGRRHVFFKGALPRGAFLLTGPAGSGKTMYCMQFLRDGIAAGERCVYVSLDPLFSEEKFKRLVGSQEAEVVLFVAPTTTTIAASSSSARSGKKAKDPAGAAAVLLEQVRGSVAASSGAPARVAVDSITHLLPHFSESEVLEFVAGLASALRNAGAMAVVTLTTTPSRDLSDTVASLLDGTLQIKLEDEGKELARSLRLLAVRGTYHNPVWARFSITQEGSLAFGQDEQEQAELAMTICKLCDKPIAGKVAYDAEDAPFHPHCLETYRKLSDIYGSSVIHPAAIPVGVVNASFFFIDIVGLSDPSLSVEKQIKKIENLNRLISSCDAVAKAPRDKRIILPTGDGMAIGFLMNPELPLQLSMQLHRKLGVFNRGAAGAGEAIGVRIGLSAGPVFVVSDINGNQNVWGPGIILARRVMDIGDDRHILLADSLAEQLINLKDEYRATIKLVSPKFTIKHGQAIKVYSASGADFGNPKVPARLAS
;
A
#
# COMPACT_ATOMS: atom_id res chain seq x y z
N MET A 1 19.82 7.16 37.62
CA MET A 1 19.65 8.35 36.75
C MET A 1 18.98 7.89 35.47
N VAL A 2 17.66 7.99 35.42
CA VAL A 2 16.85 7.63 34.25
C VAL A 2 16.94 8.80 33.27
N LYS A 3 17.65 8.63 32.15
CA LYS A 3 17.62 9.61 31.06
C LYS A 3 16.18 9.67 30.54
N SER A 4 15.63 10.88 30.52
CA SER A 4 14.25 11.14 30.09
C SER A 4 14.05 10.75 28.63
N VAL A 5 12.95 10.05 28.36
CA VAL A 5 12.46 9.64 27.03
C VAL A 5 12.31 10.82 26.04
N HIS A 6 12.27 12.06 26.54
CA HIS A 6 12.19 13.29 25.72
C HIS A 6 13.48 13.72 25.00
N ASP A 7 14.62 13.06 25.23
CA ASP A 7 15.89 13.43 24.57
C ASP A 7 16.17 12.63 23.27
N GLU A 8 15.47 11.50 23.03
CA GLU A 8 15.66 10.70 21.81
C GLU A 8 14.90 11.24 20.58
N GLU A 9 13.86 12.06 20.78
CA GLU A 9 13.03 12.62 19.71
C GLU A 9 13.73 13.64 18.81
N LYS A 10 14.94 14.11 19.17
CA LYS A 10 15.63 15.21 18.48
C LYS A 10 16.71 14.80 17.49
N LYS A 11 17.13 13.54 17.40
CA LYS A 11 18.22 13.15 16.48
C LYS A 11 17.69 12.83 15.09
N GLU A 12 18.08 13.61 14.09
CA GLU A 12 17.85 13.25 12.68
C GLU A 12 18.71 12.04 12.31
N VAL A 13 18.04 10.89 12.18
CA VAL A 13 18.66 9.62 11.79
C VAL A 13 19.07 9.65 10.31
N ILE A 14 18.34 10.37 9.47
CA ILE A 14 18.66 10.70 8.08
C ILE A 14 18.28 12.16 7.77
N PRO A 15 18.97 12.85 6.85
CA PRO A 15 18.58 14.18 6.40
C PRO A 15 17.17 14.19 5.85
N GLY A 16 16.35 15.14 6.30
CA GLY A 16 14.96 15.26 5.87
C GLY A 16 14.02 14.20 6.45
N ARG A 17 14.44 13.42 7.45
CA ARG A 17 13.61 12.36 8.09
C ARG A 17 12.19 12.86 8.36
N ARG A 18 12.06 14.07 8.93
CA ARG A 18 10.78 14.66 9.32
C ARG A 18 9.84 14.94 8.14
N HIS A 19 10.38 15.06 6.94
CA HIS A 19 9.63 15.34 5.72
C HIS A 19 9.27 14.08 4.93
N VAL A 20 9.95 12.95 5.18
CA VAL A 20 9.73 11.70 4.43
C VAL A 20 9.28 10.52 5.30
N PHE A 21 9.31 10.69 6.64
CA PHE A 21 8.93 9.67 7.61
C PHE A 21 8.32 10.30 8.88
N PHE A 22 6.99 10.32 8.93
CA PHE A 22 6.21 11.13 9.88
C PHE A 22 5.85 10.44 11.20
N LYS A 23 5.98 9.11 11.30
CA LYS A 23 5.53 8.35 12.48
C LYS A 23 6.58 7.34 12.92
N GLY A 24 6.87 7.32 14.23
CA GLY A 24 7.79 6.39 14.85
C GLY A 24 9.27 6.75 14.68
N ALA A 25 10.12 5.90 15.25
CA ALA A 25 11.57 5.96 15.08
C ALA A 25 11.95 5.20 13.80
N LEU A 26 12.75 5.84 12.93
CA LEU A 26 13.33 5.14 11.80
C LEU A 26 14.39 4.15 12.33
N PRO A 27 14.29 2.84 12.06
CA PRO A 27 15.25 1.88 12.57
C PRO A 27 16.64 2.18 12.01
N ARG A 28 17.68 1.93 12.82
CA ARG A 28 19.06 1.99 12.33
C ARG A 28 19.28 0.87 11.33
N GLY A 29 19.96 1.18 10.24
CA GLY A 29 20.27 0.22 9.19
C GLY A 29 20.96 0.88 8.01
N ALA A 30 21.12 0.12 6.92
CA ALA A 30 21.68 0.60 5.68
C ALA A 30 20.57 0.98 4.68
N PHE A 31 20.65 2.18 4.13
CA PHE A 31 19.68 2.72 3.19
C PHE A 31 20.33 2.95 1.83
N LEU A 32 19.69 2.47 0.77
CA LEU A 32 20.07 2.80 -0.61
C LEU A 32 19.54 4.20 -0.94
N LEU A 33 20.39 5.12 -1.41
CA LEU A 33 19.97 6.39 -1.99
C LEU A 33 20.15 6.37 -3.50
N THR A 34 19.03 6.36 -4.23
CA THR A 34 19.04 6.40 -5.69
C THR A 34 18.63 7.75 -6.26
N GLY A 35 19.08 8.07 -7.47
CA GLY A 35 18.68 9.30 -8.17
C GLY A 35 19.60 9.63 -9.36
N PRO A 36 19.16 10.47 -10.29
CA PRO A 36 19.93 10.79 -11.50
C PRO A 36 21.24 11.49 -11.18
N ALA A 37 22.16 11.58 -12.15
CA ALA A 37 23.39 12.35 -11.98
C ALA A 37 23.05 13.82 -11.68
N GLY A 38 23.81 14.46 -10.78
CA GLY A 38 23.57 15.85 -10.38
C GLY A 38 22.37 16.09 -9.44
N SER A 39 21.65 15.03 -9.02
CA SER A 39 20.47 15.16 -8.15
C SER A 39 20.80 15.57 -6.71
N GLY A 40 22.04 15.43 -6.26
CA GLY A 40 22.48 15.82 -4.91
C GLY A 40 22.81 14.67 -3.95
N LYS A 41 22.99 13.43 -4.45
CA LYS A 41 23.33 12.26 -3.62
C LYS A 41 24.57 12.47 -2.75
N THR A 42 25.66 12.98 -3.31
CA THR A 42 26.88 13.33 -2.55
C THR A 42 26.60 14.38 -1.49
N MET A 43 25.81 15.41 -1.80
CA MET A 43 25.44 16.45 -0.82
C MET A 43 24.55 15.88 0.30
N TYR A 44 23.69 14.92 -0.01
CA TYR A 44 22.94 14.16 0.99
C TYR A 44 23.86 13.39 1.93
N CYS A 45 24.88 12.72 1.41
CA CYS A 45 25.91 12.06 2.24
C CYS A 45 26.64 13.05 3.15
N MET A 46 26.97 14.26 2.66
CA MET A 46 27.62 15.28 3.48
C MET A 46 26.71 15.73 4.62
N GLN A 47 25.45 16.09 4.32
CA GLN A 47 24.48 16.47 5.36
C GLN A 47 24.29 15.34 6.38
N PHE A 48 24.16 14.10 5.91
CA PHE A 48 24.04 12.92 6.77
C PHE A 48 25.21 12.80 7.75
N LEU A 49 26.45 13.02 7.31
CA LEU A 49 27.60 12.98 8.19
C LEU A 49 27.63 14.16 9.17
N ARG A 50 27.29 15.37 8.73
CA ARG A 50 27.18 16.57 9.59
C ARG A 50 26.22 16.35 10.75
N ASP A 51 25.04 15.82 10.45
CA ASP A 51 24.02 15.49 11.45
C ASP A 51 24.56 14.45 12.46
N GLY A 52 25.41 13.52 12.00
CA GLY A 52 26.07 12.53 12.86
C GLY A 52 27.12 13.15 13.78
N ILE A 53 27.97 14.04 13.26
CA ILE A 53 28.97 14.79 14.04
C ILE A 53 28.27 15.60 15.12
N ALA A 54 27.22 16.34 14.74
CA ALA A 54 26.40 17.12 15.68
C ALA A 54 25.74 16.24 16.76
N ALA A 55 25.40 15.00 16.42
CA ALA A 55 24.85 14.00 17.35
C ALA A 55 25.91 13.27 18.20
N GLY A 56 27.20 13.57 18.02
CA GLY A 56 28.33 12.91 18.68
C GLY A 56 28.60 11.48 18.22
N GLU A 57 28.14 11.13 17.02
CA GLU A 57 28.35 9.81 16.40
C GLU A 57 29.71 9.73 15.71
N ARG A 58 30.29 8.53 15.64
CA ARG A 58 31.49 8.29 14.83
C ARG A 58 31.09 8.28 13.36
N CYS A 59 31.65 9.17 12.56
CA CYS A 59 31.32 9.30 11.15
C CYS A 59 32.41 8.71 10.25
N VAL A 60 32.01 7.98 9.20
CA VAL A 60 32.90 7.40 8.19
C VAL A 60 32.37 7.76 6.80
N TYR A 61 33.22 8.34 5.96
CA TYR A 61 32.92 8.58 4.55
C TYR A 61 33.75 7.64 3.69
N VAL A 62 33.10 6.77 2.93
CA VAL A 62 33.73 5.85 1.98
C VAL A 62 33.51 6.37 0.57
N SER A 63 34.57 6.89 -0.04
CA SER A 63 34.57 7.33 -1.43
C SER A 63 34.96 6.19 -2.35
N LEU A 64 34.07 5.79 -3.25
CA LEU A 64 34.38 4.85 -4.34
C LEU A 64 34.70 5.56 -5.66
N ASP A 65 34.53 6.88 -5.74
CA ASP A 65 34.99 7.67 -6.88
C ASP A 65 36.51 7.88 -6.80
N PRO A 66 37.30 7.35 -7.76
CA PRO A 66 38.76 7.55 -7.78
C PRO A 66 39.17 9.01 -8.01
N LEU A 67 38.28 9.86 -8.53
CA LEU A 67 38.53 11.28 -8.77
C LEU A 67 38.16 12.18 -7.59
N PHE A 68 37.58 11.61 -6.53
CA PHE A 68 37.16 12.33 -5.35
C PHE A 68 38.23 12.26 -4.26
N SER A 69 38.98 13.36 -4.11
CA SER A 69 40.09 13.45 -3.16
C SER A 69 39.63 13.86 -1.75
N GLU A 70 40.45 13.55 -0.76
CA GLU A 70 40.25 14.01 0.62
C GLU A 70 40.19 15.54 0.72
N GLU A 71 40.90 16.27 -0.14
CA GLU A 71 40.81 17.73 -0.21
C GLU A 71 39.41 18.21 -0.65
N LYS A 72 38.81 17.56 -1.66
CA LYS A 72 37.44 17.87 -2.09
C LYS A 72 36.45 17.54 -0.97
N PHE A 73 36.64 16.41 -0.29
CA PHE A 73 35.86 16.04 0.88
C PHE A 73 35.93 17.12 1.98
N LYS A 74 37.14 17.53 2.37
CA LYS A 74 37.38 18.57 3.39
C LYS A 74 36.72 19.91 3.04
N ARG A 75 36.69 20.29 1.76
CA ARG A 75 36.00 21.51 1.31
C ARG A 75 34.48 21.39 1.41
N LEU A 76 33.92 20.21 1.11
CA LEU A 76 32.48 19.99 1.08
C LEU A 76 31.87 19.80 2.47
N VAL A 77 32.56 19.09 3.37
CA VAL A 77 32.12 18.91 4.77
C VAL A 77 32.55 20.11 5.61
N GLY A 78 33.72 20.67 5.37
CA GLY A 78 34.33 21.73 6.17
C GLY A 78 35.48 21.18 6.99
N SER A 79 36.60 21.90 7.05
CA SER A 79 37.87 21.36 7.57
C SER A 79 37.78 20.87 9.01
N GLN A 80 37.07 21.59 9.89
CA GLN A 80 36.91 21.20 11.31
C GLN A 80 36.10 19.92 11.47
N GLU A 81 35.02 19.77 10.70
CA GLU A 81 34.17 18.57 10.72
C GLU A 81 34.91 17.37 10.11
N ALA A 82 35.71 17.61 9.07
CA ALA A 82 36.46 16.56 8.39
C ALA A 82 37.54 15.90 9.27
N GLU A 83 38.06 16.59 10.30
CA GLU A 83 39.00 15.99 11.26
C GLU A 83 38.34 14.89 12.11
N VAL A 84 37.01 14.94 12.24
CA VAL A 84 36.21 14.00 13.05
C VAL A 84 35.58 12.89 12.21
N VAL A 85 35.70 12.97 10.88
CA VAL A 85 35.20 11.95 9.95
C VAL A 85 36.36 11.13 9.40
N LEU A 86 36.27 9.81 9.50
CA LEU A 86 37.21 8.93 8.83
C LEU A 86 36.91 8.90 7.33
N PHE A 87 37.77 9.53 6.53
CA PHE A 87 37.73 9.44 5.07
C PHE A 87 38.45 8.17 4.59
N VAL A 88 37.74 7.34 3.82
CA VAL A 88 38.26 6.09 3.25
C VAL A 88 38.08 6.16 1.74
N ALA A 89 39.18 6.14 0.99
CA ALA A 89 39.17 6.02 -0.46
C ALA A 89 39.87 4.72 -0.88
N PRO A 90 39.20 3.56 -0.75
CA PRO A 90 39.82 2.27 -0.99
C PRO A 90 40.22 2.10 -2.47
N THR A 91 39.59 2.86 -3.37
CA THR A 91 39.74 2.74 -4.83
C THR A 91 41.07 3.25 -5.38
N THR A 92 41.73 4.24 -4.77
CA THR A 92 43.01 4.75 -5.30
C THR A 92 44.15 3.75 -5.19
N THR A 93 44.09 2.79 -4.25
CA THR A 93 45.14 1.76 -4.07
C THR A 93 44.80 0.44 -4.76
N THR A 94 43.53 0.01 -4.77
CA THR A 94 43.12 -1.28 -5.38
C THR A 94 42.69 -1.16 -6.86
N ILE A 95 41.96 -0.10 -7.26
CA ILE A 95 41.57 0.07 -8.68
C ILE A 95 42.78 0.47 -9.53
N ALA A 96 43.72 1.23 -8.97
CA ALA A 96 45.03 1.50 -9.59
C ALA A 96 45.84 0.20 -9.80
N ALA A 97 45.78 -0.75 -8.85
CA ALA A 97 46.43 -2.06 -9.00
C ALA A 97 45.76 -2.92 -10.10
N SER A 98 44.44 -2.81 -10.30
CA SER A 98 43.75 -3.49 -11.41
C SER A 98 43.97 -2.83 -12.78
N SER A 99 44.29 -1.54 -12.82
CA SER A 99 44.47 -0.75 -14.07
C SER A 99 45.93 -0.56 -14.50
N SER A 100 46.91 -0.77 -13.61
CA SER A 100 48.34 -0.58 -13.90
C SER A 100 49.00 -1.72 -14.70
N SER A 101 48.25 -2.72 -15.17
CA SER A 101 48.78 -3.80 -16.03
C SER A 101 48.88 -3.44 -17.53
N ALA A 102 48.61 -2.19 -17.94
CA ALA A 102 48.62 -1.81 -19.36
C ALA A 102 50.03 -1.61 -19.98
N ARG A 103 51.14 -1.81 -19.25
CA ARG A 103 52.51 -1.63 -19.80
C ARG A 103 53.47 -2.81 -19.69
N SER A 104 53.04 -3.97 -19.20
CA SER A 104 53.84 -5.20 -19.31
C SER A 104 52.91 -6.39 -19.31
N GLY A 105 53.00 -7.25 -20.33
CA GLY A 105 52.08 -8.34 -20.65
C GLY A 105 52.04 -9.51 -19.66
N LYS A 106 51.97 -9.24 -18.36
CA LYS A 106 51.62 -10.23 -17.32
C LYS A 106 50.36 -9.76 -16.61
N LYS A 107 49.21 -10.35 -16.97
CA LYS A 107 47.94 -10.20 -16.24
C LYS A 107 48.20 -10.39 -14.73
N ALA A 108 48.04 -9.34 -13.94
CA ALA A 108 47.91 -9.50 -12.49
C ALA A 108 46.56 -10.16 -12.18
N LYS A 109 46.59 -11.02 -11.16
CA LYS A 109 45.57 -12.03 -10.80
C LYS A 109 44.28 -11.40 -10.27
N ASP A 110 43.15 -11.93 -10.79
CA ASP A 110 41.84 -12.07 -10.14
C ASP A 110 41.05 -10.80 -9.74
N PRO A 111 40.15 -10.30 -10.62
CA PRO A 111 39.20 -9.21 -10.31
C PRO A 111 38.33 -9.44 -9.07
N ALA A 112 37.96 -10.71 -8.79
CA ALA A 112 37.18 -11.06 -7.60
C ALA A 112 37.99 -10.77 -6.31
N GLY A 113 39.31 -10.94 -6.37
CA GLY A 113 40.22 -10.58 -5.28
C GLY A 113 40.23 -9.08 -4.99
N ALA A 114 40.10 -8.21 -6.01
CA ALA A 114 40.12 -6.77 -5.81
C ALA A 114 38.85 -6.25 -5.10
N ALA A 115 37.67 -6.76 -5.46
CA ALA A 115 36.42 -6.45 -4.78
C ALA A 115 36.42 -6.94 -3.31
N ALA A 116 36.99 -8.12 -3.06
CA ALA A 116 37.15 -8.66 -1.71
C ALA A 116 38.11 -7.82 -0.84
N VAL A 117 39.24 -7.37 -1.39
CA VAL A 117 40.18 -6.48 -0.67
C VAL A 117 39.53 -5.13 -0.37
N LEU A 118 38.80 -4.56 -1.33
CA LEU A 118 38.05 -3.32 -1.14
C LEU A 118 37.03 -3.46 0.00
N LEU A 119 36.31 -4.59 0.04
CA LEU A 119 35.36 -4.89 1.11
C LEU A 119 36.05 -5.03 2.48
N GLU A 120 37.19 -5.70 2.57
CA GLU A 120 37.96 -5.83 3.81
C GLU A 120 38.48 -4.47 4.32
N GLN A 121 38.91 -3.59 3.42
CA GLN A 121 39.31 -2.22 3.78
C GLN A 121 38.14 -1.42 4.37
N VAL A 122 36.96 -1.52 3.76
CA VAL A 122 35.74 -0.87 4.28
C VAL A 122 35.32 -1.50 5.60
N ARG A 123 35.33 -2.83 5.72
CA ARG A 123 35.06 -3.55 6.97
C ARG A 123 35.97 -3.10 8.10
N GLY A 124 37.28 -3.04 7.88
CA GLY A 124 38.24 -2.59 8.89
C GLY A 124 38.02 -1.14 9.33
N SER A 125 37.54 -0.28 8.43
CA SER A 125 37.27 1.13 8.73
C SER A 125 35.96 1.34 9.51
N VAL A 126 34.96 0.48 9.27
CA VAL A 126 33.64 0.50 9.91
C VAL A 126 33.62 -0.28 11.23
N ALA A 127 34.47 -1.29 11.39
CA ALA A 127 34.56 -2.09 12.61
C ALA A 127 34.84 -1.22 13.85
N ALA A 128 34.07 -1.44 14.90
CA ALA A 128 34.09 -0.61 16.09
C ALA A 128 35.43 -0.75 16.85
N SER A 129 36.18 0.33 16.98
CA SER A 129 37.31 0.42 17.93
C SER A 129 36.85 0.79 19.35
N SER A 130 35.63 1.36 19.50
CA SER A 130 35.24 2.04 20.72
C SER A 130 33.72 2.32 20.79
N GLY A 131 32.90 1.30 21.06
CA GLY A 131 31.55 1.36 21.69
C GLY A 131 30.44 2.29 21.16
N ALA A 132 30.73 3.25 20.27
CA ALA A 132 29.81 4.27 19.80
C ALA A 132 29.20 3.86 18.45
N PRO A 133 27.91 4.13 18.23
CA PRO A 133 27.24 3.82 16.97
C PRO A 133 27.87 4.59 15.81
N ALA A 134 28.23 3.88 14.73
CA ALA A 134 28.84 4.49 13.55
C ALA A 134 27.78 5.00 12.56
N ARG A 135 28.05 6.15 11.95
CA ARG A 135 27.31 6.70 10.80
C ARG A 135 28.20 6.61 9.55
N VAL A 136 27.75 5.92 8.51
CA VAL A 136 28.59 5.55 7.37
C VAL A 136 27.95 5.99 6.05
N ALA A 137 28.61 6.86 5.31
CA ALA A 137 28.21 7.23 3.96
C ALA A 137 29.11 6.52 2.94
N VAL A 138 28.53 5.83 1.95
CA VAL A 138 29.25 5.16 0.86
C VAL A 138 28.85 5.78 -0.47
N ASP A 139 29.77 6.48 -1.14
CA ASP A 139 29.50 7.29 -2.34
C ASP A 139 30.52 7.03 -3.46
N SER A 140 30.18 6.47 -4.61
CA SER A 140 28.95 5.73 -4.94
C SER A 140 29.29 4.37 -5.54
N ILE A 141 28.41 3.38 -5.39
CA ILE A 141 28.57 2.06 -6.02
C ILE A 141 28.67 2.18 -7.55
N THR A 142 28.12 3.25 -8.14
CA THR A 142 28.15 3.51 -9.58
C THR A 142 29.56 3.44 -10.17
N HIS A 143 30.59 3.84 -9.41
CA HIS A 143 31.98 3.81 -9.90
C HIS A 143 32.60 2.42 -9.93
N LEU A 144 31.95 1.39 -9.37
CA LEU A 144 32.40 0.01 -9.47
C LEU A 144 31.98 -0.65 -10.79
N LEU A 145 30.86 -0.23 -11.36
CA LEU A 145 30.26 -0.83 -12.57
C LEU A 145 31.18 -0.84 -13.81
N PRO A 146 32.07 0.15 -14.04
CA PRO A 146 33.02 0.10 -15.15
C PRO A 146 34.17 -0.89 -14.97
N HIS A 147 34.41 -1.37 -13.74
CA HIS A 147 35.60 -2.14 -13.37
C HIS A 147 35.30 -3.58 -12.94
N PHE A 148 34.07 -3.84 -12.49
CA PHE A 148 33.61 -5.12 -11.97
C PHE A 148 32.32 -5.56 -12.69
N SER A 149 32.11 -6.86 -12.79
CA SER A 149 30.85 -7.43 -13.26
C SER A 149 29.70 -7.14 -12.29
N GLU A 150 28.45 -7.21 -12.76
CA GLU A 150 27.28 -7.00 -11.90
C GLU A 150 27.25 -7.97 -10.70
N SER A 151 27.60 -9.24 -10.91
CA SER A 151 27.67 -10.24 -9.83
C SER A 151 28.70 -9.88 -8.77
N GLU A 152 29.90 -9.43 -9.16
CA GLU A 152 30.94 -8.99 -8.22
C GLU A 152 30.51 -7.74 -7.44
N VAL A 153 29.80 -6.81 -8.09
CA VAL A 153 29.23 -5.63 -7.41
C VAL A 153 28.14 -6.05 -6.42
N LEU A 154 27.28 -6.99 -6.78
CA LEU A 154 26.24 -7.51 -5.88
C LEU A 154 26.84 -8.24 -4.68
N GLU A 155 27.87 -9.06 -4.88
CA GLU A 155 28.62 -9.72 -3.80
C GLU A 155 29.28 -8.69 -2.87
N PHE A 156 29.90 -7.66 -3.45
CA PHE A 156 30.47 -6.55 -2.69
C PHE A 156 29.40 -5.84 -1.85
N VAL A 157 28.25 -5.50 -2.44
CA VAL A 157 27.14 -4.84 -1.73
C VAL A 157 26.57 -5.73 -0.64
N ALA A 158 26.37 -7.02 -0.89
CA ALA A 158 25.88 -7.95 0.11
C ALA A 158 26.87 -8.08 1.29
N GLY A 159 28.16 -8.16 0.99
CA GLY A 159 29.24 -8.18 1.98
C GLY A 159 29.34 -6.88 2.78
N LEU A 160 29.14 -5.73 2.13
CA LEU A 160 29.11 -4.40 2.74
C LEU A 160 27.89 -4.26 3.66
N ALA A 161 26.70 -4.64 3.19
CA ALA A 161 25.48 -4.62 3.97
C ALA A 161 25.61 -5.47 5.25
N SER A 162 26.22 -6.65 5.12
CA SER A 162 26.55 -7.52 6.27
C SER A 162 27.50 -6.83 7.26
N ALA A 163 28.57 -6.20 6.76
CA ALA A 163 29.52 -5.47 7.60
C ALA A 163 28.87 -4.31 8.36
N LEU A 164 28.05 -3.50 7.68
CA LEU A 164 27.32 -2.37 8.27
C LEU A 164 26.35 -2.84 9.36
N ARG A 165 25.60 -3.92 9.10
CA ARG A 165 24.68 -4.53 10.08
C ARG A 165 25.42 -5.05 11.31
N ASN A 166 26.52 -5.79 11.11
CA ASN A 166 27.33 -6.30 12.22
C ASN A 166 27.94 -5.19 13.08
N ALA A 167 28.23 -4.04 12.48
CA ALA A 167 28.71 -2.86 13.21
C ALA A 167 27.60 -2.04 13.88
N GLY A 168 26.31 -2.39 13.69
CA GLY A 168 25.18 -1.57 14.17
C GLY A 168 25.15 -0.16 13.55
N ALA A 169 25.77 -0.01 12.37
CA ALA A 169 25.95 1.28 11.74
C ALA A 169 24.64 1.79 11.12
N MET A 170 24.43 3.11 11.18
CA MET A 170 23.46 3.79 10.34
C MET A 170 24.17 4.16 9.04
N ALA A 171 23.67 3.72 7.89
CA ALA A 171 24.40 3.90 6.65
C ALA A 171 23.54 4.40 5.49
N VAL A 172 24.15 5.22 4.65
CA VAL A 172 23.60 5.64 3.35
C VAL A 172 24.56 5.19 2.28
N VAL A 173 24.07 4.41 1.33
CA VAL A 173 24.83 3.87 0.21
C VAL A 173 24.23 4.44 -1.07
N THR A 174 25.02 5.11 -1.90
CA THR A 174 24.47 5.80 -3.07
C THR A 174 24.64 4.99 -4.36
N LEU A 175 23.64 5.09 -5.24
CA LEU A 175 23.64 4.54 -6.58
C LEU A 175 23.01 5.55 -7.54
N THR A 176 23.74 5.98 -8.56
CA THR A 176 23.18 6.78 -9.65
C THR A 176 22.28 5.89 -10.50
N THR A 177 21.04 6.31 -10.73
CA THR A 177 20.08 5.52 -11.51
C THR A 177 20.61 5.29 -12.92
N THR A 178 20.76 4.01 -13.29
CA THR A 178 21.04 3.56 -14.64
C THR A 178 19.72 3.24 -15.36
N PRO A 179 19.71 3.15 -16.70
CA PRO A 179 18.52 2.74 -17.45
C PRO A 179 18.04 1.30 -17.13
N SER A 180 18.93 0.45 -16.61
CA SER A 180 18.66 -0.92 -16.19
C SER A 180 18.02 -0.96 -14.79
N ARG A 181 16.70 -1.16 -14.72
CA ARG A 181 15.94 -1.25 -13.45
C ARG A 181 16.34 -2.45 -12.58
N ASP A 182 16.83 -3.53 -13.19
CA ASP A 182 17.04 -4.82 -12.51
C ASP A 182 18.15 -4.76 -11.44
N LEU A 183 19.24 -4.04 -11.70
CA LEU A 183 20.35 -3.91 -10.75
C LEU A 183 19.95 -3.08 -9.53
N SER A 184 19.24 -1.97 -9.72
CA SER A 184 18.85 -1.10 -8.60
C SER A 184 17.89 -1.80 -7.64
N ASP A 185 16.95 -2.58 -8.17
CA ASP A 185 15.98 -3.32 -7.36
C ASP A 185 16.68 -4.46 -6.60
N THR A 186 17.63 -5.13 -7.25
CA THR A 186 18.44 -6.16 -6.60
C THR A 186 19.30 -5.58 -5.47
N VAL A 187 19.98 -4.45 -5.70
CA VAL A 187 20.76 -3.74 -4.66
C VAL A 187 19.87 -3.25 -3.52
N ALA A 188 18.68 -2.72 -3.83
CA ALA A 188 17.70 -2.31 -2.82
C ALA A 188 17.28 -3.49 -1.93
N SER A 189 17.14 -4.68 -2.53
CA SER A 189 16.84 -5.93 -1.80
C SER A 189 17.98 -6.45 -0.92
N LEU A 190 19.16 -5.85 -0.91
CA LEU A 190 20.27 -6.24 -0.01
C LEU A 190 20.36 -5.35 1.24
N LEU A 191 19.72 -4.17 1.19
CA LEU A 191 19.75 -3.13 2.22
C LEU A 191 18.41 -3.06 2.99
N ASP A 192 18.39 -2.26 4.07
CA ASP A 192 17.28 -2.18 5.01
C ASP A 192 16.19 -1.16 4.59
N GLY A 193 16.54 -0.20 3.74
CA GLY A 193 15.59 0.74 3.18
C GLY A 193 16.07 1.38 1.88
N THR A 194 15.18 2.14 1.24
CA THR A 194 15.46 2.82 -0.03
C THR A 194 14.93 4.25 0.01
N LEU A 195 15.81 5.21 -0.22
CA LEU A 195 15.56 6.61 -0.46
C LEU A 195 15.73 6.89 -1.96
N GLN A 196 14.90 7.79 -2.49
CA GLN A 196 14.96 8.22 -3.87
C GLN A 196 15.01 9.74 -3.96
N ILE A 197 15.89 10.25 -4.81
CA ILE A 197 15.91 11.64 -5.24
C ILE A 197 15.41 11.71 -6.67
N LYS A 198 14.36 12.49 -6.87
CA LYS A 198 13.87 12.88 -8.19
C LYS A 198 14.42 14.25 -8.56
N LEU A 199 14.74 14.43 -9.83
CA LEU A 199 15.10 15.72 -10.41
C LEU A 199 14.07 16.03 -11.50
N GLU A 200 13.38 17.17 -11.38
CA GLU A 200 12.38 17.62 -12.33
C GLU A 200 12.77 18.97 -12.92
N ASP A 201 12.55 19.12 -14.22
CA ASP A 201 12.74 20.38 -14.91
C ASP A 201 11.43 21.19 -14.83
N GLU A 202 11.44 22.25 -14.04
CA GLU A 202 10.31 23.21 -13.94
C GLU A 202 10.59 24.48 -14.78
N GLY A 203 11.46 24.37 -15.78
CA GLY A 203 11.79 25.41 -16.74
C GLY A 203 12.80 26.43 -16.24
N LYS A 204 12.54 27.10 -15.11
CA LYS A 204 13.46 28.11 -14.55
C LYS A 204 14.48 27.52 -13.59
N GLU A 205 14.12 26.45 -12.90
CA GLU A 205 14.96 25.81 -11.89
C GLU A 205 14.78 24.28 -11.95
N LEU A 206 15.83 23.56 -11.54
CA LEU A 206 15.76 22.13 -11.32
C LEU A 206 15.20 21.86 -9.92
N ALA A 207 13.97 21.34 -9.87
CA ALA A 207 13.33 20.94 -8.63
C ALA A 207 13.88 19.58 -8.17
N ARG A 208 14.28 19.52 -6.89
CA ARG A 208 14.74 18.27 -6.25
C ARG A 208 13.74 17.85 -5.20
N SER A 209 13.39 16.57 -5.22
CA SER A 209 12.48 15.98 -4.25
C SER A 209 13.05 14.67 -3.73
N LEU A 210 12.98 14.48 -2.41
CA LEU A 210 13.41 13.27 -1.70
C LEU A 210 12.18 12.47 -1.29
N ARG A 211 12.26 11.14 -1.35
CA ARG A 211 11.25 10.25 -0.80
C ARG A 211 11.89 9.04 -0.16
N LEU A 212 11.41 8.65 1.01
CA LEU A 212 11.64 7.31 1.53
C LEU A 212 10.67 6.36 0.84
N LEU A 213 11.19 5.47 -0.02
CA LEU A 213 10.37 4.54 -0.79
C LEU A 213 9.93 3.33 0.04
N ALA A 214 10.87 2.71 0.76
CA ALA A 214 10.64 1.48 1.49
C ALA A 214 11.57 1.39 2.70
N VAL A 215 11.08 0.76 3.77
CA VAL A 215 11.86 0.38 4.95
C VAL A 215 11.42 -1.01 5.36
N ARG A 216 12.37 -1.90 5.61
CA ARG A 216 12.06 -3.28 6.02
C ARG A 216 11.35 -3.29 7.38
N GLY A 217 10.29 -4.08 7.45
CA GLY A 217 9.52 -4.28 8.68
C GLY A 217 8.75 -3.05 9.17
N THR A 218 8.74 -1.95 8.41
CA THR A 218 8.07 -0.71 8.80
C THR A 218 7.12 -0.26 7.70
N TYR A 219 5.84 -0.11 8.02
CA TYR A 219 4.88 0.50 7.11
C TYR A 219 4.99 2.03 7.21
N HIS A 220 5.17 2.69 6.07
CA HIS A 220 5.02 4.13 5.93
C HIS A 220 4.46 4.45 4.54
N ASN A 221 3.87 5.63 4.40
CA ASN A 221 3.42 6.10 3.10
C ASN A 221 4.55 6.89 2.42
N PRO A 222 5.05 6.48 1.24
CA PRO A 222 6.11 7.20 0.55
C PRO A 222 5.63 8.55 0.00
N VAL A 223 6.20 9.65 0.48
CA VAL A 223 5.84 11.02 0.07
C VAL A 223 7.07 11.76 -0.44
N TRP A 224 6.88 12.60 -1.45
CA TRP A 224 7.93 13.45 -1.99
C TRP A 224 8.03 14.73 -1.17
N ALA A 225 9.22 15.00 -0.64
CA ALA A 225 9.57 16.22 0.06
C ALA A 225 10.56 17.03 -0.79
N ARG A 226 10.19 18.26 -1.11
CA ARG A 226 11.02 19.16 -1.90
C ARG A 226 12.16 19.70 -1.04
N PHE A 227 13.36 19.73 -1.61
CA PHE A 227 14.51 20.32 -0.96
C PHE A 227 15.38 21.10 -1.94
N SER A 228 16.15 22.04 -1.41
CA SER A 228 17.20 22.75 -2.11
C SER A 228 18.56 22.44 -1.48
N ILE A 229 19.60 22.67 -2.25
CA ILE A 229 20.98 22.56 -1.78
C ILE A 229 21.49 24.01 -1.65
N THR A 230 21.87 24.40 -0.44
CA THR A 230 22.36 25.76 -0.18
C THR A 230 23.75 25.97 -0.80
N GLN A 231 24.21 27.22 -0.85
CA GLN A 231 25.57 27.53 -1.32
C GLN A 231 26.67 26.87 -0.46
N GLU A 232 26.39 26.62 0.81
CA GLU A 232 27.27 25.93 1.76
C GLU A 232 27.18 24.39 1.61
N GLY A 233 26.34 23.91 0.70
CA GLY A 233 26.15 22.49 0.43
C GLY A 233 25.25 21.76 1.42
N SER A 234 24.57 22.48 2.31
CA SER A 234 23.60 21.89 3.23
C SER A 234 22.26 21.67 2.53
N LEU A 235 21.47 20.71 3.03
CA LEU A 235 20.12 20.46 2.51
C LEU A 235 19.11 21.32 3.27
N ALA A 236 18.29 22.07 2.54
CA ALA A 236 17.20 22.85 3.08
C ALA A 236 15.86 22.33 2.54
N PHE A 237 14.97 21.89 3.42
CA PHE A 237 13.61 21.48 3.08
C PHE A 237 12.68 22.70 3.19
N GLY A 238 11.74 22.85 2.26
CA GLY A 238 10.90 24.05 2.14
C GLY A 238 9.98 24.26 3.37
N GLN A 239 9.77 25.52 3.77
CA GLN A 239 8.85 25.90 4.86
C GLN A 239 7.37 25.74 4.48
N ASP A 240 7.04 25.78 3.17
CA ASP A 240 5.68 25.57 2.65
C ASP A 240 5.17 24.12 2.86
N GLU A 241 6.06 23.21 3.28
CA GLU A 241 5.69 21.86 3.70
C GLU A 241 5.31 21.77 5.17
N GLN A 242 5.45 22.82 6.00
CA GLN A 242 4.85 22.77 7.34
C GLN A 242 3.32 22.77 7.24
N GLU A 243 2.74 23.52 6.31
CA GLU A 243 1.30 23.45 5.99
C GLU A 243 0.95 22.19 5.16
N GLN A 244 1.76 21.79 4.18
CA GLN A 244 1.47 20.60 3.36
C GLN A 244 1.76 19.24 4.06
N ALA A 245 2.65 19.20 5.06
CA ALA A 245 2.92 18.03 5.90
C ALA A 245 2.06 18.00 7.17
N GLU A 246 1.56 19.14 7.69
CA GLU A 246 0.35 19.13 8.54
C GLU A 246 -0.87 18.59 7.75
N LEU A 247 -0.91 18.86 6.43
CA LEU A 247 -1.80 18.20 5.48
C LEU A 247 -1.38 16.76 5.12
N ALA A 248 -0.31 16.20 5.69
CA ALA A 248 -0.06 14.75 5.73
C ALA A 248 -0.65 14.13 7.00
N MET A 249 -1.87 14.59 7.32
CA MET A 249 -2.96 13.90 8.00
C MET A 249 -2.52 12.76 8.91
N THR A 250 -2.29 13.06 10.20
CA THR A 250 -2.47 12.02 11.21
C THR A 250 -3.95 11.63 11.18
N ILE A 251 -4.21 10.48 10.58
CA ILE A 251 -5.55 9.94 10.44
C ILE A 251 -6.00 9.41 11.79
N CYS A 252 -7.13 9.91 12.28
CA CYS A 252 -7.75 9.44 13.51
C CYS A 252 -8.13 7.96 13.36
N LYS A 253 -7.58 7.08 14.22
CA LYS A 253 -7.84 5.63 14.20
C LYS A 253 -9.33 5.28 14.30
N LEU A 254 -10.15 6.16 14.88
CA LEU A 254 -11.60 5.93 15.02
C LEU A 254 -12.41 6.40 13.81
N CYS A 255 -12.16 7.60 13.28
CA CYS A 255 -13.04 8.21 12.27
C CYS A 255 -12.43 8.33 10.87
N ASP A 256 -11.18 7.88 10.71
CA ASP A 256 -10.41 7.90 9.46
C ASP A 256 -10.27 9.30 8.81
N LYS A 257 -10.58 10.34 9.58
CA LYS A 257 -10.44 11.73 9.16
C LYS A 257 -9.10 12.29 9.61
N PRO A 258 -8.60 13.30 8.88
CA PRO A 258 -7.42 14.05 9.26
C PRO A 258 -7.64 14.74 10.60
N ILE A 259 -6.69 14.61 11.52
CA ILE A 259 -6.70 15.40 12.76
C ILE A 259 -6.06 16.75 12.45
N ALA A 260 -6.90 17.77 12.27
CA ALA A 260 -6.47 19.16 12.24
C ALA A 260 -6.36 19.66 13.69
N GLY A 261 -5.13 19.93 14.16
CA GLY A 261 -4.86 20.42 15.51
C GLY A 261 -4.41 19.33 16.51
N LYS A 262 -4.72 19.52 17.80
CA LYS A 262 -4.18 18.69 18.90
C LYS A 262 -4.55 17.21 18.74
N VAL A 263 -3.55 16.36 18.51
CA VAL A 263 -3.69 14.90 18.47
C VAL A 263 -3.73 14.34 19.88
N ALA A 264 -4.64 13.40 20.13
CA ALA A 264 -4.73 12.67 21.39
C ALA A 264 -4.38 11.19 21.16
N TYR A 265 -3.67 10.58 22.10
CA TYR A 265 -3.15 9.20 21.97
C TYR A 265 -3.77 8.28 23.02
N ASP A 266 -4.05 7.03 22.64
CA ASP A 266 -4.38 5.96 23.59
C ASP A 266 -3.11 5.36 24.24
N ALA A 267 -3.27 4.33 25.07
CA ALA A 267 -2.15 3.68 25.76
C ALA A 267 -1.21 2.89 24.81
N GLU A 268 -1.61 2.71 23.55
CA GLU A 268 -0.86 2.02 22.49
C GLU A 268 -0.31 3.03 21.46
N ASP A 269 -0.24 4.32 21.81
CA ASP A 269 0.20 5.44 20.95
C ASP A 269 -0.58 5.58 19.62
N ALA A 270 -1.83 5.11 19.58
CA ALA A 270 -2.68 5.31 18.42
C ALA A 270 -3.30 6.73 18.41
N PRO A 271 -3.28 7.44 17.26
CA PRO A 271 -3.73 8.82 17.20
C PRO A 271 -5.24 8.95 16.98
N PHE A 272 -5.88 9.88 17.71
CA PHE A 272 -7.30 10.20 17.64
C PHE A 272 -7.53 11.71 17.73
N HIS A 273 -8.67 12.19 17.20
CA HIS A 273 -9.21 13.47 17.67
C HIS A 273 -9.44 13.39 19.19
N PRO A 274 -9.29 14.48 19.97
CA PRO A 274 -9.55 14.46 21.41
C PRO A 274 -10.94 13.90 21.78
N HIS A 275 -11.98 14.26 21.02
CA HIS A 275 -13.32 13.69 21.21
C HIS A 275 -13.44 12.20 20.81
N CYS A 276 -12.61 11.75 19.86
CA CYS A 276 -12.61 10.38 19.35
C CYS A 276 -11.90 9.45 20.32
N LEU A 277 -10.85 9.92 20.99
CA LEU A 277 -10.19 9.17 22.05
C LEU A 277 -11.13 8.93 23.23
N GLU A 278 -11.90 9.94 23.63
CA GLU A 278 -12.87 9.79 24.71
C GLU A 278 -13.98 8.78 24.35
N THR A 279 -14.43 8.82 23.09
CA THR A 279 -15.38 7.84 22.54
C THR A 279 -14.74 6.44 22.46
N TYR A 280 -13.50 6.34 21.99
CA TYR A 280 -12.74 5.10 21.90
C TYR A 280 -12.56 4.46 23.28
N ARG A 281 -12.15 5.22 24.30
CA ARG A 281 -11.99 4.72 25.68
C ARG A 281 -13.30 4.14 26.24
N LYS A 282 -14.41 4.89 26.10
CA LYS A 282 -15.74 4.43 26.51
C LYS A 282 -16.16 3.13 25.81
N LEU A 283 -15.78 2.94 24.54
CA LEU A 283 -16.09 1.74 23.77
C LEU A 283 -15.11 0.58 24.03
N SER A 284 -13.82 0.85 24.22
CA SER A 284 -12.80 -0.15 24.54
C SER A 284 -13.03 -0.78 25.91
N ASP A 285 -13.54 -0.03 26.89
CA ASP A 285 -13.94 -0.56 28.20
C ASP A 285 -15.11 -1.56 28.09
N ILE A 286 -15.91 -1.48 27.02
CA ILE A 286 -17.09 -2.34 26.79
C ILE A 286 -16.76 -3.50 25.83
N TYR A 287 -15.91 -3.28 24.82
CA TYR A 287 -15.71 -4.20 23.68
C TYR A 287 -14.26 -4.69 23.47
N GLY A 288 -13.26 -4.14 24.17
CA GLY A 288 -11.83 -4.50 24.02
C GLY A 288 -11.09 -3.73 22.90
N SER A 289 -9.77 -3.55 23.02
CA SER A 289 -8.93 -2.67 22.17
C SER A 289 -8.65 -3.19 20.74
N SER A 290 -8.87 -4.47 20.47
CA SER A 290 -8.59 -5.12 19.18
C SER A 290 -9.69 -4.95 18.10
N VAL A 291 -10.75 -4.18 18.38
CA VAL A 291 -12.01 -4.17 17.59
C VAL A 291 -12.11 -2.96 16.63
N ILE A 292 -11.14 -2.03 16.61
CA ILE A 292 -11.33 -0.69 16.02
C ILE A 292 -10.28 -0.40 14.92
N HIS A 293 -10.62 -0.67 13.65
CA HIS A 293 -9.87 -0.27 12.43
C HIS A 293 -10.86 0.18 11.32
N PRO A 294 -10.58 1.21 10.48
CA PRO A 294 -11.61 1.83 9.61
C PRO A 294 -11.86 1.15 8.25
N ALA A 295 -10.87 0.44 7.71
CA ALA A 295 -10.96 -0.28 6.43
C ALA A 295 -11.30 -1.77 6.56
N ALA A 296 -11.40 -2.28 7.79
CA ALA A 296 -11.96 -3.60 8.04
C ALA A 296 -13.44 -3.41 8.34
N ILE A 297 -14.30 -4.18 7.66
CA ILE A 297 -15.66 -4.40 8.16
C ILE A 297 -15.47 -4.84 9.64
N PRO A 298 -16.19 -4.24 10.60
CA PRO A 298 -15.96 -4.46 12.03
C PRO A 298 -15.71 -5.93 12.34
N VAL A 299 -14.62 -6.24 13.07
CA VAL A 299 -14.36 -7.62 13.52
C VAL A 299 -15.44 -7.94 14.55
N GLY A 300 -16.50 -8.59 14.08
CA GLY A 300 -17.74 -8.78 14.80
C GLY A 300 -18.90 -9.07 13.85
N VAL A 301 -20.09 -9.18 14.41
CA VAL A 301 -21.32 -9.37 13.63
C VAL A 301 -21.85 -8.00 13.20
N VAL A 302 -21.88 -7.73 11.90
CA VAL A 302 -22.48 -6.53 11.31
C VAL A 302 -23.75 -6.88 10.56
N ASN A 303 -24.72 -5.98 10.54
CA ASN A 303 -25.87 -6.12 9.64
C ASN A 303 -25.51 -5.54 8.27
N ALA A 304 -25.80 -6.30 7.22
CA ALA A 304 -25.64 -5.85 5.85
C ALA A 304 -26.86 -6.25 5.01
N SER A 305 -27.18 -5.42 4.03
CA SER A 305 -28.20 -5.72 3.01
C SER A 305 -27.50 -6.18 1.74
N PHE A 306 -27.85 -7.37 1.26
CA PHE A 306 -27.15 -8.05 0.18
C PHE A 306 -27.93 -8.00 -1.12
N PHE A 307 -27.16 -7.82 -2.18
CA PHE A 307 -27.51 -8.06 -3.57
C PHE A 307 -26.72 -9.29 -4.02
N PHE A 308 -27.39 -10.36 -4.42
CA PHE A 308 -26.74 -11.57 -4.94
C PHE A 308 -27.28 -11.83 -6.35
N ILE A 309 -26.41 -12.06 -7.32
CA ILE A 309 -26.78 -12.25 -8.72
C ILE A 309 -26.02 -13.41 -9.35
N ASP A 310 -26.72 -14.17 -10.21
CA ASP A 310 -26.16 -15.16 -11.13
C ASP A 310 -26.64 -14.89 -12.57
N ILE A 311 -25.81 -15.25 -13.55
CA ILE A 311 -26.22 -15.31 -14.95
C ILE A 311 -26.96 -16.62 -15.22
N VAL A 312 -28.19 -16.53 -15.74
CA VAL A 312 -29.00 -17.72 -16.04
C VAL A 312 -28.42 -18.46 -17.25
N GLY A 313 -28.14 -19.76 -17.05
CA GLY A 313 -27.66 -20.64 -18.12
C GLY A 313 -26.20 -20.42 -18.53
N LEU A 314 -25.37 -19.77 -17.68
CA LEU A 314 -23.96 -19.54 -18.02
C LEU A 314 -23.15 -20.84 -18.18
N SER A 315 -23.47 -21.87 -17.37
CA SER A 315 -22.80 -23.18 -17.41
C SER A 315 -23.36 -24.14 -18.46
N ASP A 316 -24.20 -23.66 -19.39
CA ASP A 316 -24.71 -24.48 -20.49
C ASP A 316 -23.54 -24.97 -21.38
N PRO A 317 -23.34 -26.30 -21.56
CA PRO A 317 -22.26 -26.85 -22.38
C PRO A 317 -22.28 -26.40 -23.84
N SER A 318 -23.41 -25.91 -24.34
CA SER A 318 -23.54 -25.36 -25.69
C SER A 318 -22.96 -23.96 -25.84
N LEU A 319 -22.64 -23.27 -24.73
CA LEU A 319 -22.06 -21.93 -24.73
C LEU A 319 -20.52 -22.01 -24.69
N SER A 320 -19.85 -21.42 -25.69
CA SER A 320 -18.38 -21.40 -25.71
C SER A 320 -17.80 -20.63 -24.52
N VAL A 321 -16.61 -21.03 -24.07
CA VAL A 321 -15.87 -20.38 -22.97
C VAL A 321 -15.68 -18.88 -23.24
N GLU A 322 -15.39 -18.50 -24.49
CA GLU A 322 -15.25 -17.09 -24.88
C GLU A 322 -16.56 -16.31 -24.68
N LYS A 323 -17.71 -16.90 -25.00
CA LYS A 323 -19.01 -16.28 -24.77
C LYS A 323 -19.32 -16.19 -23.26
N GLN A 324 -18.93 -17.19 -22.47
CA GLN A 324 -19.07 -17.15 -21.02
C GLN A 324 -18.29 -15.99 -20.41
N ILE A 325 -17.01 -15.82 -20.77
CA ILE A 325 -16.15 -14.71 -20.32
C ILE A 325 -16.77 -13.36 -20.69
N LYS A 326 -17.19 -13.19 -21.95
CA LYS A 326 -17.82 -11.95 -22.43
C LYS A 326 -19.09 -11.61 -21.65
N LYS A 327 -19.92 -12.60 -21.29
CA LYS A 327 -21.12 -12.37 -20.47
C LYS A 327 -20.77 -11.88 -19.06
N ILE A 328 -19.77 -12.48 -18.41
CA ILE A 328 -19.31 -12.06 -17.06
C ILE A 328 -18.74 -10.63 -17.11
N GLU A 329 -17.87 -10.33 -18.07
CA GLU A 329 -17.25 -9.00 -18.20
C GLU A 329 -18.30 -7.91 -18.47
N ASN A 330 -19.26 -8.18 -19.36
CA ASN A 330 -20.35 -7.26 -19.65
C ASN A 330 -21.24 -7.04 -18.43
N LEU A 331 -21.58 -8.10 -17.69
CA LEU A 331 -22.35 -7.98 -16.45
C LEU A 331 -21.62 -7.11 -15.42
N ASN A 332 -20.33 -7.36 -15.18
CA ASN A 332 -19.51 -6.59 -14.25
C ASN A 332 -19.42 -5.11 -14.65
N ARG A 333 -19.30 -4.81 -15.94
CA ARG A 333 -19.30 -3.43 -16.47
C ARG A 333 -20.64 -2.74 -16.22
N LEU A 334 -21.75 -3.43 -16.48
CA LEU A 334 -23.09 -2.89 -16.27
C LEU A 334 -23.34 -2.59 -14.78
N ILE A 335 -22.99 -3.52 -13.88
CA ILE A 335 -23.12 -3.34 -12.43
C ILE A 335 -22.27 -2.16 -11.95
N SER A 336 -21.00 -2.07 -12.39
CA SER A 336 -20.10 -0.99 -12.01
C SER A 336 -20.57 0.39 -12.47
N SER A 337 -21.39 0.46 -13.52
CA SER A 337 -21.98 1.69 -14.05
C SER A 337 -23.31 2.10 -13.38
N CYS A 338 -23.77 1.37 -12.36
CA CYS A 338 -25.00 1.68 -11.64
C CYS A 338 -24.72 2.65 -10.49
N ASP A 339 -25.52 3.71 -10.39
CA ASP A 339 -25.40 4.74 -9.34
C ASP A 339 -25.54 4.15 -7.94
N ALA A 340 -26.32 3.08 -7.77
CA ALA A 340 -26.46 2.40 -6.47
C ALA A 340 -25.12 1.87 -5.93
N VAL A 341 -24.19 1.45 -6.82
CA VAL A 341 -22.84 1.05 -6.43
C VAL A 341 -21.98 2.28 -6.12
N ALA A 342 -22.10 3.34 -6.92
CA ALA A 342 -21.35 4.59 -6.72
C ALA A 342 -21.74 5.33 -5.43
N LYS A 343 -23.02 5.27 -5.02
CA LYS A 343 -23.56 5.88 -3.80
C LYS A 343 -23.05 5.23 -2.51
N ALA A 344 -22.54 4.00 -2.57
CA ALA A 344 -21.95 3.33 -1.43
C ALA A 344 -20.43 3.58 -1.38
N PRO A 345 -19.91 4.19 -0.29
CA PRO A 345 -18.47 4.30 -0.06
C PRO A 345 -17.76 2.93 -0.16
N ARG A 346 -16.51 2.92 -0.62
CA ARG A 346 -15.75 1.67 -0.84
C ARG A 346 -15.55 0.86 0.45
N ASP A 347 -15.42 1.54 1.59
CA ASP A 347 -15.31 0.97 2.95
C ASP A 347 -16.66 0.51 3.53
N LYS A 348 -17.78 0.83 2.87
CA LYS A 348 -19.14 0.48 3.30
C LYS A 348 -19.83 -0.54 2.40
N ARG A 349 -19.07 -1.16 1.48
CA ARG A 349 -19.56 -2.19 0.57
C ARG A 349 -18.64 -3.40 0.51
N ILE A 350 -19.24 -4.57 0.47
CA ILE A 350 -18.57 -5.88 0.43
C ILE A 350 -18.78 -6.43 -0.97
N ILE A 351 -17.74 -6.82 -1.70
CA ILE A 351 -17.88 -7.39 -3.05
C ILE A 351 -17.20 -8.76 -3.09
N LEU A 352 -17.97 -9.80 -3.41
CA LEU A 352 -17.49 -11.18 -3.46
C LEU A 352 -17.87 -11.82 -4.81
N PRO A 353 -16.91 -12.30 -5.61
CA PRO A 353 -17.20 -13.05 -6.83
C PRO A 353 -17.73 -14.45 -6.49
N THR A 354 -18.72 -14.94 -7.25
CA THR A 354 -19.34 -16.27 -7.00
C THR A 354 -19.11 -17.26 -8.15
N GLY A 355 -18.33 -16.86 -9.16
CA GLY A 355 -18.02 -17.65 -10.36
C GLY A 355 -18.74 -17.11 -11.60
N ASP A 356 -20.04 -17.39 -11.68
CA ASP A 356 -20.97 -16.94 -12.74
C ASP A 356 -21.76 -15.67 -12.36
N GLY A 357 -21.37 -15.05 -11.24
CA GLY A 357 -22.12 -13.98 -10.61
C GLY A 357 -21.31 -13.19 -9.59
N MET A 358 -22.03 -12.45 -8.73
CA MET A 358 -21.43 -11.59 -7.72
C MET A 358 -22.37 -11.38 -6.53
N ALA A 359 -21.80 -11.21 -5.34
CA ALA A 359 -22.50 -10.73 -4.16
C ALA A 359 -21.98 -9.34 -3.77
N ILE A 360 -22.89 -8.41 -3.52
CA ILE A 360 -22.60 -7.07 -3.01
C ILE A 360 -23.36 -6.83 -1.71
N GLY A 361 -22.64 -6.61 -0.60
CA GLY A 361 -23.23 -6.24 0.69
C GLY A 361 -23.14 -4.75 0.94
N PHE A 362 -24.23 -4.12 1.38
CA PHE A 362 -24.32 -2.70 1.73
C PHE A 362 -24.55 -2.53 3.23
N LEU A 363 -23.64 -1.85 3.93
CA LEU A 363 -23.66 -1.76 5.39
C LEU A 363 -24.61 -0.70 5.96
N MET A 364 -24.93 0.35 5.20
CA MET A 364 -25.60 1.55 5.74
C MET A 364 -26.95 1.88 5.10
N ASN A 365 -27.33 1.24 4.00
CA ASN A 365 -28.57 1.59 3.29
C ASN A 365 -29.27 0.35 2.72
N PRO A 366 -30.45 -0.03 3.26
CA PRO A 366 -31.20 -1.20 2.84
C PRO A 366 -31.88 -1.04 1.47
N GLU A 367 -32.02 0.17 0.94
CA GLU A 367 -32.64 0.41 -0.38
C GLU A 367 -31.68 0.08 -1.54
N LEU A 368 -30.37 0.17 -1.31
CA LEU A 368 -29.36 0.04 -2.37
C LEU A 368 -29.40 -1.30 -3.12
N PRO A 369 -29.58 -2.47 -2.48
CA PRO A 369 -29.74 -3.73 -3.21
C PRO A 369 -30.91 -3.71 -4.20
N LEU A 370 -32.07 -3.17 -3.81
CA LEU A 370 -33.24 -3.10 -4.69
C LEU A 370 -33.03 -2.06 -5.81
N GLN A 371 -32.49 -0.88 -5.47
CA GLN A 371 -32.17 0.15 -6.46
C GLN A 371 -31.16 -0.34 -7.49
N LEU A 372 -30.12 -1.06 -7.05
CA LEU A 372 -29.15 -1.71 -7.94
C LEU A 372 -29.85 -2.70 -8.87
N SER A 373 -30.71 -3.56 -8.34
CA SER A 373 -31.47 -4.54 -9.13
C SER A 373 -32.30 -3.88 -10.23
N MET A 374 -33.02 -2.80 -9.90
CA MET A 374 -33.84 -2.06 -10.85
C MET A 374 -32.99 -1.38 -11.94
N GLN A 375 -31.91 -0.70 -11.55
CA GLN A 375 -30.99 -0.04 -12.49
C GLN A 375 -30.33 -1.04 -13.44
N LEU A 376 -29.91 -2.19 -12.90
CA LEU A 376 -29.29 -3.24 -13.69
C LEU A 376 -30.26 -3.82 -14.72
N HIS A 377 -31.51 -4.12 -14.35
CA HIS A 377 -32.51 -4.63 -15.31
C HIS A 377 -32.80 -3.66 -16.45
N ARG A 378 -32.86 -2.35 -16.16
CA ARG A 378 -33.03 -1.32 -17.20
C ARG A 378 -31.87 -1.33 -18.19
N LYS A 379 -30.63 -1.35 -17.67
CA LYS A 379 -29.42 -1.38 -18.49
C LYS A 379 -29.30 -2.69 -19.28
N LEU A 380 -29.60 -3.83 -18.68
CA LEU A 380 -29.68 -5.13 -19.36
C LEU A 380 -30.75 -5.12 -20.46
N GLY A 381 -31.88 -4.48 -20.23
CA GLY A 381 -32.92 -4.30 -21.25
C GLY A 381 -32.42 -3.52 -22.47
N VAL A 382 -31.63 -2.46 -22.27
CA VAL A 382 -30.98 -1.72 -23.37
C VAL A 382 -29.93 -2.59 -24.06
N PHE A 383 -29.07 -3.25 -23.29
CA PHE A 383 -27.99 -4.09 -23.80
C PHE A 383 -28.53 -5.26 -24.64
N ASN A 384 -29.52 -6.00 -24.12
CA ASN A 384 -30.10 -7.18 -24.78
C ASN A 384 -30.88 -6.83 -26.07
N ARG A 385 -31.38 -5.60 -26.22
CA ARG A 385 -32.00 -5.15 -27.48
C ARG A 385 -30.99 -4.99 -28.62
N GLY A 386 -29.73 -4.72 -28.31
CA GLY A 386 -28.64 -4.60 -29.28
C GLY A 386 -27.87 -5.90 -29.53
N ALA A 387 -28.20 -6.99 -28.83
CA ALA A 387 -27.52 -8.27 -28.97
C ALA A 387 -27.94 -8.98 -30.27
N ALA A 388 -26.99 -9.55 -31.02
CA ALA A 388 -27.23 -10.09 -32.35
C ALA A 388 -27.98 -11.45 -32.34
N GLY A 389 -28.26 -12.02 -31.17
CA GLY A 389 -29.06 -13.23 -31.01
C GLY A 389 -29.23 -13.68 -29.56
N ALA A 390 -30.09 -14.69 -29.33
CA ALA A 390 -30.43 -15.22 -28.00
C ALA A 390 -29.21 -15.72 -27.19
N GLY A 391 -28.14 -16.14 -27.87
CA GLY A 391 -26.90 -16.59 -27.22
C GLY A 391 -26.05 -15.46 -26.62
N GLU A 392 -26.26 -14.21 -27.03
CA GLU A 392 -25.52 -13.03 -26.55
C GLU A 392 -26.26 -12.25 -25.46
N ALA A 393 -27.58 -12.41 -25.39
CA ALA A 393 -28.39 -11.83 -24.33
C ALA A 393 -27.96 -12.35 -22.95
N ILE A 394 -27.94 -11.45 -21.97
CA ILE A 394 -27.61 -11.77 -20.59
C ILE A 394 -28.92 -11.82 -19.80
N GLY A 395 -29.32 -13.03 -19.41
CA GLY A 395 -30.38 -13.27 -18.45
C GLY A 395 -29.79 -13.35 -17.04
N VAL A 396 -30.48 -12.78 -16.06
CA VAL A 396 -30.02 -12.75 -14.67
C VAL A 396 -31.14 -13.06 -13.71
N ARG A 397 -30.79 -13.64 -12.58
CA ARG A 397 -31.68 -13.79 -11.42
C ARG A 397 -31.01 -13.19 -10.21
N ILE A 398 -31.79 -12.48 -9.39
CA ILE A 398 -31.27 -11.67 -8.29
C ILE A 398 -31.99 -12.07 -7.00
N GLY A 399 -31.24 -12.27 -5.93
CA GLY A 399 -31.76 -12.49 -4.59
C GLY A 399 -31.27 -11.44 -3.61
N LEU A 400 -32.19 -10.91 -2.82
CA LEU A 400 -31.93 -9.86 -1.85
C LEU A 400 -32.30 -10.33 -0.44
N SER A 401 -31.48 -9.97 0.53
CA SER A 401 -31.73 -10.25 1.94
C SER A 401 -30.96 -9.27 2.81
N ALA A 402 -31.41 -9.07 4.03
CA ALA A 402 -30.66 -8.35 5.05
C ALA A 402 -30.44 -9.25 6.26
N GLY A 403 -29.31 -9.08 6.93
CA GLY A 403 -29.08 -9.78 8.19
C GLY A 403 -27.65 -9.69 8.70
N PRO A 404 -27.41 -10.33 9.87
CA PRO A 404 -26.11 -10.35 10.50
C PRO A 404 -25.13 -11.17 9.66
N VAL A 405 -23.90 -10.69 9.58
CA VAL A 405 -22.75 -11.36 8.97
C VAL A 405 -21.49 -11.06 9.75
N PHE A 406 -20.54 -11.98 9.74
CA PHE A 406 -19.21 -11.78 10.29
C PHE A 406 -18.17 -11.91 9.17
N VAL A 407 -17.02 -11.29 9.40
CA VAL A 407 -15.92 -11.26 8.44
C VAL A 407 -14.88 -12.29 8.82
N VAL A 408 -14.43 -13.05 7.84
CA VAL A 408 -13.45 -14.13 7.99
C VAL A 408 -12.39 -13.95 6.92
N SER A 409 -11.12 -13.97 7.31
CA SER A 409 -10.02 -13.93 6.35
C SER A 409 -9.72 -15.33 5.82
N ASP A 410 -9.51 -15.46 4.51
CA ASP A 410 -9.00 -16.70 3.92
C ASP A 410 -7.49 -16.88 4.17
N ILE A 411 -6.93 -18.02 3.73
CA ILE A 411 -5.50 -18.34 3.87
C ILE A 411 -4.58 -17.34 3.14
N ASN A 412 -5.13 -16.58 2.18
CA ASN A 412 -4.42 -15.56 1.41
C ASN A 412 -4.61 -14.14 2.00
N GLY A 413 -5.31 -14.02 3.14
CA GLY A 413 -5.57 -12.74 3.80
C GLY A 413 -6.72 -11.93 3.20
N ASN A 414 -7.49 -12.47 2.25
CA ASN A 414 -8.66 -11.77 1.70
C ASN A 414 -9.84 -11.86 2.68
N GLN A 415 -10.53 -10.74 2.89
CA GLN A 415 -11.73 -10.70 3.73
C GLN A 415 -12.93 -11.27 2.98
N ASN A 416 -13.49 -12.36 3.52
CA ASN A 416 -14.76 -12.95 3.13
C ASN A 416 -15.84 -12.68 4.18
N VAL A 417 -17.09 -12.88 3.79
CA VAL A 417 -18.24 -12.58 4.66
C VAL A 417 -19.15 -13.80 4.75
N TRP A 418 -19.52 -14.13 5.98
CA TRP A 418 -20.35 -15.30 6.28
C TRP A 418 -21.47 -14.94 7.24
N GLY A 419 -22.66 -15.48 7.02
CA GLY A 419 -23.79 -15.32 7.93
C GLY A 419 -25.16 -15.40 7.27
N PRO A 420 -26.24 -15.35 8.07
CA PRO A 420 -27.60 -15.48 7.58
C PRO A 420 -27.97 -14.51 6.44
N GLY A 421 -27.48 -13.26 6.46
CA GLY A 421 -27.80 -12.25 5.44
C GLY A 421 -27.42 -12.71 4.02
N ILE A 422 -26.15 -13.02 3.79
CA ILE A 422 -25.64 -13.44 2.48
C ILE A 422 -26.15 -14.83 2.07
N ILE A 423 -26.28 -15.75 3.03
CA ILE A 423 -26.77 -17.11 2.77
C ILE A 423 -28.23 -17.08 2.31
N LEU A 424 -29.07 -16.26 2.94
CA LEU A 424 -30.47 -16.12 2.54
C LEU A 424 -30.62 -15.43 1.19
N ALA A 425 -29.81 -14.40 0.89
CA ALA A 425 -29.82 -13.75 -0.43
C ALA A 425 -29.58 -14.76 -1.56
N ARG A 426 -28.55 -15.61 -1.42
CA ARG A 426 -28.27 -16.70 -2.36
C ARG A 426 -29.42 -17.70 -2.47
N ARG A 427 -29.95 -18.16 -1.33
CA ARG A 427 -31.03 -19.16 -1.30
C ARG A 427 -32.31 -18.65 -1.97
N VAL A 428 -32.64 -17.38 -1.76
CA VAL A 428 -33.79 -16.75 -2.39
C VAL A 428 -33.56 -16.55 -3.88
N MET A 429 -32.35 -16.14 -4.29
CA MET A 429 -31.97 -16.07 -5.70
C MET A 429 -32.14 -17.43 -6.41
N ASP A 430 -31.70 -18.53 -5.79
CA ASP A 430 -31.77 -19.88 -6.37
C ASP A 430 -33.20 -20.30 -6.72
N ILE A 431 -34.23 -19.70 -6.10
CA ILE A 431 -35.64 -19.98 -6.42
C ILE A 431 -36.03 -19.35 -7.76
N GLY A 432 -35.39 -18.24 -8.12
CA GLY A 432 -35.77 -17.40 -9.24
C GLY A 432 -35.36 -17.95 -10.60
N ASP A 433 -36.28 -17.81 -11.55
CA ASP A 433 -36.01 -17.92 -12.99
C ASP A 433 -35.46 -16.60 -13.56
N ASP A 434 -35.23 -16.55 -14.87
CA ASP A 434 -34.75 -15.35 -15.55
C ASP A 434 -35.61 -14.10 -15.26
N ARG A 435 -34.90 -12.99 -15.09
CA ARG A 435 -35.39 -11.66 -14.72
C ARG A 435 -36.09 -11.57 -13.36
N HIS A 436 -36.02 -12.58 -12.49
CA HIS A 436 -36.56 -12.41 -11.14
C HIS A 436 -35.65 -11.55 -10.25
N ILE A 437 -36.29 -10.72 -9.42
CA ILE A 437 -35.69 -10.06 -8.26
C ILE A 437 -36.48 -10.54 -7.05
N LEU A 438 -35.91 -11.49 -6.31
CA LEU A 438 -36.56 -12.10 -5.16
C LEU A 438 -35.98 -11.57 -3.85
N LEU A 439 -36.81 -11.43 -2.82
CA LEU A 439 -36.43 -10.88 -1.53
C LEU A 439 -36.85 -11.83 -0.41
N ALA A 440 -35.97 -11.99 0.59
CA ALA A 440 -36.33 -12.55 1.88
C ALA A 440 -37.21 -11.56 2.67
N ASP A 441 -38.03 -12.08 3.57
CA ASP A 441 -38.80 -11.30 4.55
C ASP A 441 -38.00 -10.21 5.25
N SER A 442 -36.79 -10.55 5.70
CA SER A 442 -35.91 -9.66 6.46
C SER A 442 -35.67 -8.31 5.79
N LEU A 443 -35.63 -8.26 4.45
CA LEU A 443 -35.44 -7.03 3.69
C LEU A 443 -36.75 -6.52 3.07
N ALA A 444 -37.61 -7.41 2.58
CA ALA A 444 -38.86 -7.01 1.93
C ALA A 444 -39.78 -6.22 2.87
N GLU A 445 -39.93 -6.68 4.11
CA GLU A 445 -40.79 -6.03 5.10
C GLU A 445 -40.22 -4.66 5.52
N GLN A 446 -38.90 -4.50 5.55
CA GLN A 446 -38.27 -3.19 5.77
C GLN A 446 -38.57 -2.22 4.62
N LEU A 447 -38.38 -2.65 3.37
CA LEU A 447 -38.57 -1.80 2.20
C LEU A 447 -40.02 -1.38 1.99
N ILE A 448 -40.98 -2.29 2.16
CA ILE A 448 -42.41 -1.98 2.02
C ILE A 448 -42.84 -0.90 3.02
N ASN A 449 -42.26 -0.89 4.22
CA ASN A 449 -42.56 0.10 5.26
C ASN A 449 -41.83 1.44 5.04
N LEU A 450 -40.86 1.52 4.14
CA LEU A 450 -40.12 2.75 3.87
C LEU A 450 -40.84 3.68 2.88
N LYS A 451 -41.44 3.14 1.81
CA LYS A 451 -42.08 3.92 0.74
C LYS A 451 -43.26 3.19 0.11
N ASP A 452 -44.32 3.93 -0.22
CA ASP A 452 -45.50 3.38 -0.92
C ASP A 452 -45.17 2.80 -2.29
N GLU A 453 -44.16 3.36 -2.99
CA GLU A 453 -43.65 2.83 -4.25
C GLU A 453 -43.14 1.38 -4.11
N TYR A 454 -42.49 1.05 -2.99
CA TYR A 454 -42.02 -0.30 -2.71
C TYR A 454 -43.17 -1.23 -2.35
N ARG A 455 -44.19 -0.74 -1.66
CA ARG A 455 -45.42 -1.49 -1.39
C ARG A 455 -46.17 -1.88 -2.68
N ALA A 456 -46.14 -1.02 -3.70
CA ALA A 456 -46.78 -1.31 -4.99
C ALA A 456 -46.00 -2.32 -5.85
N THR A 457 -44.67 -2.37 -5.70
CA THR A 457 -43.77 -3.14 -6.57
C THR A 457 -43.29 -4.46 -5.96
N ILE A 458 -43.25 -4.58 -4.64
CA ILE A 458 -42.85 -5.80 -3.91
C ILE A 458 -44.10 -6.60 -3.52
N LYS A 459 -44.23 -7.81 -4.06
CA LYS A 459 -45.39 -8.69 -3.82
C LYS A 459 -44.96 -9.99 -3.15
N LEU A 460 -45.73 -10.43 -2.16
CA LEU A 460 -45.53 -11.75 -1.56
C LEU A 460 -45.85 -12.83 -2.60
N VAL A 461 -44.89 -13.73 -2.85
CA VAL A 461 -45.06 -14.84 -3.81
C VAL A 461 -45.10 -16.21 -3.13
N SER A 462 -44.53 -16.35 -1.94
CA SER A 462 -44.71 -17.54 -1.11
C SER A 462 -44.72 -17.17 0.38
N PRO A 463 -45.79 -17.55 1.13
CA PRO A 463 -45.86 -17.29 2.58
C PRO A 463 -44.99 -18.23 3.40
N LYS A 464 -44.56 -19.35 2.83
CA LYS A 464 -43.74 -20.36 3.53
C LYS A 464 -42.93 -21.17 2.53
N PHE A 465 -41.63 -20.86 2.44
CA PHE A 465 -40.67 -21.64 1.68
C PHE A 465 -39.64 -22.26 2.62
N THR A 466 -39.53 -23.58 2.61
CA THR A 466 -38.59 -24.30 3.48
C THR A 466 -37.23 -24.36 2.81
N ILE A 467 -36.25 -23.67 3.39
CA ILE A 467 -34.86 -23.72 2.95
C ILE A 467 -34.12 -24.88 3.64
N LYS A 468 -32.89 -25.17 3.18
CA LYS A 468 -32.01 -26.17 3.80
C LYS A 468 -31.94 -25.99 5.32
N HIS A 469 -32.05 -27.12 6.04
CA HIS A 469 -32.16 -27.23 7.51
C HIS A 469 -33.52 -26.86 8.13
N GLY A 470 -34.61 -26.84 7.35
CA GLY A 470 -35.99 -26.80 7.88
C GLY A 470 -36.48 -25.42 8.29
N GLN A 471 -35.69 -24.36 8.11
CA GLN A 471 -36.11 -22.98 8.32
C GLN A 471 -37.14 -22.60 7.25
N ALA A 472 -38.24 -21.97 7.66
CA ALA A 472 -39.25 -21.45 6.75
C ALA A 472 -39.12 -19.93 6.64
N ILE A 473 -39.10 -19.41 5.41
CA ILE A 473 -39.04 -17.97 5.13
C ILE A 473 -40.20 -17.57 4.21
N LYS A 474 -40.62 -16.31 4.27
CA LYS A 474 -41.47 -15.74 3.21
C LYS A 474 -40.59 -15.28 2.05
N VAL A 475 -41.11 -15.43 0.83
CA VAL A 475 -40.43 -14.98 -0.39
C VAL A 475 -41.30 -13.95 -1.07
N TYR A 476 -40.69 -12.82 -1.41
CA TYR A 476 -41.31 -11.72 -2.13
C TYR A 476 -40.65 -11.57 -3.51
N SER A 477 -41.38 -11.04 -4.48
CA SER A 477 -40.86 -10.68 -5.81
C SER A 477 -41.05 -9.19 -6.04
N ALA A 478 -39.98 -8.50 -6.45
CA ALA A 478 -40.04 -7.11 -6.89
C ALA A 478 -40.17 -7.05 -8.41
N SER A 479 -41.21 -6.40 -8.91
CA SER A 479 -41.44 -6.23 -10.35
C SER A 479 -42.13 -4.92 -10.69
N GLY A 480 -41.83 -4.40 -11.88
CA GLY A 480 -42.42 -3.21 -12.46
C GLY A 480 -42.45 -3.30 -13.98
N ALA A 481 -42.70 -2.19 -14.67
CA ALA A 481 -42.82 -2.19 -16.13
C ALA A 481 -41.51 -2.56 -16.85
N ASP A 482 -40.37 -2.17 -16.28
CA ASP A 482 -39.05 -2.26 -16.89
C ASP A 482 -38.03 -3.10 -16.08
N PHE A 483 -38.44 -3.63 -14.92
CA PHE A 483 -37.60 -4.47 -14.06
C PHE A 483 -38.40 -5.63 -13.43
N GLY A 484 -37.67 -6.62 -12.92
CA GLY A 484 -38.25 -7.83 -12.34
C GLY A 484 -39.05 -8.70 -13.31
N ASN A 485 -39.53 -9.83 -12.80
CA ASN A 485 -40.40 -10.75 -13.49
C ASN A 485 -41.67 -10.89 -12.62
N PRO A 486 -42.87 -10.56 -13.15
CA PRO A 486 -44.09 -10.58 -12.37
C PRO A 486 -44.68 -11.99 -12.19
N LYS A 487 -44.14 -13.00 -12.88
CA LYS A 487 -44.60 -14.39 -12.75
C LYS A 487 -44.14 -14.98 -11.41
N VAL A 488 -44.82 -16.04 -10.98
CA VAL A 488 -44.35 -16.84 -9.84
C VAL A 488 -43.21 -17.73 -10.34
N PRO A 489 -42.06 -17.81 -9.62
CA PRO A 489 -40.98 -18.71 -9.99
C PRO A 489 -41.43 -20.16 -10.11
N ALA A 490 -40.91 -20.88 -11.11
CA ALA A 490 -41.32 -22.27 -11.38
C ALA A 490 -41.11 -23.19 -10.16
N ARG A 491 -40.05 -22.96 -9.38
CA ARG A 491 -39.72 -23.70 -8.15
C ARG A 491 -40.70 -23.49 -6.99
N LEU A 492 -41.61 -22.52 -7.09
CA LEU A 492 -42.67 -22.26 -6.10
C LEU A 492 -44.06 -22.68 -6.60
N ALA A 493 -44.20 -22.97 -7.88
CA ALA A 493 -45.46 -23.41 -8.50
C ALA A 493 -45.66 -24.93 -8.44
N SER A 494 -44.63 -25.67 -8.04
CA SER A 494 -44.60 -27.10 -7.74
C SER A 494 -44.64 -27.33 -6.23
#